data_AF-A0A6N8XTB9-F1
#
_entry.id   AF-A0A6N8XTB9-F1
#
_cell.length_a   1.000
_cell.length_b   1.000
_cell.length_c   1.000
_cell.angle_alpha   90.00
_cell.angle_beta   90.00
_cell.angle_gamma   90.00
#
_symmetry.space_group_name_H-M   'P 1'
#
loop_
_entity.id
_entity.type
_entity.pdbx_description
1 polymer ?
#
loop_
_entity_poly.entity_id
_entity_poly.type
_entity_poly.pdbx_seq_one_letter_code
_entity_poly.pdbx_strand_id
1 'polypeptide(L)' 'MRTTPNIDDDVLEAARSIAGERNLSVGAVLSELARRGLHRSETDRRRQKGFPVFEVSNDSTPLTLDHVERYRDMP' A
#
# COMPACT_ATOMS: atom_id res chain seq x y z
N MET A 1 -20.91 10.45 6.97
CA MET A 1 -20.89 11.48 8.04
C MET A 1 -20.01 12.64 7.58
N ARG A 2 -20.38 13.90 7.87
CA ARG A 2 -19.56 15.08 7.58
C ARG A 2 -18.87 15.53 8.86
N THR A 3 -17.55 15.59 8.83
CA THR A 3 -16.68 15.99 9.95
C THR A 3 -15.66 16.98 9.43
N THR A 4 -15.19 17.88 10.30
CA THR A 4 -14.14 18.85 9.98
C THR A 4 -12.88 18.47 10.76
N PRO A 5 -12.00 17.62 10.19
CA PRO A 5 -10.73 17.30 10.82
C PRO A 5 -9.74 18.45 10.67
N ASN A 6 -8.87 18.64 11.66
CA ASN A 6 -7.65 19.44 11.49
C ASN A 6 -6.61 18.56 10.78
N ILE A 7 -5.96 19.09 9.74
CA ILE A 7 -4.98 18.37 8.92
C ILE A 7 -3.81 19.30 8.60
N ASP A 8 -2.61 18.75 8.50
CA ASP A 8 -1.42 19.49 8.11
C ASP A 8 -1.48 19.91 6.63
N ASP A 9 -0.81 21.02 6.31
CA ASP A 9 -0.87 21.64 4.97
C ASP A 9 -0.29 20.72 3.88
N ASP A 10 0.75 19.95 4.20
CA ASP A 10 1.37 18.98 3.30
C ASP A 10 0.42 17.83 2.92
N VAL A 11 -0.37 17.34 3.89
CA VAL A 11 -1.40 16.34 3.67
C VAL A 11 -2.53 16.90 2.80
N LEU A 12 -2.92 18.14 3.01
CA LEU A 12 -3.95 18.81 2.20
C LEU A 12 -3.47 19.02 0.75
N GLU A 13 -2.23 19.45 0.55
CA GLU A 13 -1.61 19.58 -0.78
C GLU A 13 -1.57 18.25 -1.52
N ALA A 14 -1.11 17.19 -0.86
CA ALA A 14 -1.08 15.84 -1.45
C ALA A 14 -2.49 15.36 -1.84
N ALA A 15 -3.48 15.57 -0.97
CA ALA A 15 -4.86 15.21 -1.25
C ALA A 15 -5.44 15.98 -2.44
N ARG A 16 -5.08 17.26 -2.62
CA ARG A 16 -5.49 18.07 -3.78
C ARG A 16 -4.87 17.57 -5.08
N SER A 17 -3.58 17.20 -5.08
CA SER A 17 -2.92 16.63 -6.27
C SER A 17 -3.63 15.35 -6.72
N ILE A 18 -3.83 14.41 -5.78
CA ILE A 18 -4.49 13.13 -6.05
C ILE A 18 -5.94 13.35 -6.51
N ALA A 19 -6.65 14.31 -5.91
CA ALA A 19 -8.02 14.66 -6.29
C ALA A 19 -8.09 15.17 -7.73
N GLY A 20 -7.14 16.03 -8.14
CA GLY A 20 -7.03 16.53 -9.51
C GLY A 20 -6.72 15.43 -10.52
N GLU A 21 -5.77 14.55 -10.22
CA GLU A 21 -5.40 13.42 -11.07
C GLU A 21 -6.53 12.41 -11.26
N ARG A 22 -7.33 12.16 -10.21
CA ARG A 22 -8.39 11.14 -10.20
C ARG A 22 -9.79 11.71 -10.47
N ASN A 23 -9.91 13.02 -10.66
CA ASN A 23 -11.18 13.74 -10.83
C ASN A 23 -12.19 13.44 -9.69
N LEU A 24 -11.70 13.47 -8.45
CA LEU A 24 -12.49 13.22 -7.23
C LEU A 24 -12.52 14.47 -6.34
N SER A 25 -13.43 14.52 -5.38
CA SER A 25 -13.39 15.57 -4.36
C SER A 25 -12.26 15.30 -3.34
N VAL A 26 -11.68 16.37 -2.80
CA VAL A 26 -10.64 16.27 -1.73
C VAL A 26 -11.16 15.46 -0.54
N GLY A 27 -12.42 15.66 -0.14
CA GLY A 27 -13.05 14.89 0.94
C GLY A 27 -13.18 13.40 0.63
N ALA A 28 -13.44 13.03 -0.63
CA ALA A 28 -13.48 11.62 -1.03
C ALA A 28 -12.10 10.98 -0.98
N VAL A 29 -11.06 11.67 -1.47
CA VAL A 29 -9.66 11.23 -1.39
C VAL A 29 -9.22 11.07 0.06
N LEU A 30 -9.46 12.06 0.92
CA LEU A 30 -9.14 11.97 2.34
C LEU A 30 -9.85 10.81 3.03
N SER A 31 -11.13 10.58 2.71
CA SER A 31 -11.89 9.46 3.26
C SER A 31 -11.32 8.10 2.81
N GLU A 32 -10.87 7.98 1.57
CA GLU A 32 -10.20 6.79 1.05
C GLU A 32 -8.84 6.57 1.71
N LEU A 33 -8.00 7.62 1.81
CA LEU A 33 -6.70 7.56 2.47
C LEU A 33 -6.84 7.16 3.95
N ALA A 34 -7.80 7.75 4.66
CA ALA A 34 -8.10 7.38 6.04
C ALA A 34 -8.52 5.91 6.14
N ARG A 35 -9.41 5.41 5.26
CA ARG A 35 -9.76 3.99 5.23
C ARG A 35 -8.55 3.10 4.99
N ARG A 36 -7.68 3.44 4.02
CA ARG A 36 -6.45 2.68 3.76
C ARG A 36 -5.51 2.66 4.96
N GLY A 37 -5.38 3.79 5.67
CA GLY A 37 -4.60 3.89 6.90
C GLY A 37 -5.14 3.00 8.02
N LEU A 38 -6.47 2.91 8.17
CA LEU A 38 -7.11 2.03 9.15
C LEU A 38 -6.97 0.53 8.82
N HIS A 39 -6.90 0.17 7.54
CA HIS A 39 -6.75 -1.22 7.10
C HIS A 39 -5.29 -1.67 7.01
N ARG A 40 -4.32 -0.76 7.15
CA ARG A 40 -2.91 -1.11 7.17
C ARG A 40 -2.58 -1.79 8.52
N SER A 41 -2.77 -3.10 8.57
CA SER A 41 -2.37 -3.93 9.70
C SER A 41 -0.86 -3.88 9.91
N GLU A 42 -0.41 -3.90 11.17
CA GLU A 42 1.01 -4.00 11.55
C GLU A 42 1.70 -5.25 10.97
N THR A 43 0.93 -6.22 10.47
CA THR A 43 1.39 -7.43 9.79
C THR A 43 2.32 -7.13 8.60
N ASP A 44 2.15 -5.98 7.93
CA ASP A 44 3.00 -5.54 6.80
C ASP A 44 4.41 -5.05 7.23
N ARG A 45 4.69 -4.96 8.53
CA ARG A 45 5.96 -4.46 9.07
C ARG A 45 6.82 -5.53 9.69
N ARG A 46 6.55 -6.81 9.44
CA ARG A 46 7.48 -7.87 9.85
C ARG A 46 8.83 -7.56 9.21
N ARG A 47 9.82 -7.27 10.05
CA ARG A 47 11.19 -7.05 9.61
C ARG A 47 12.05 -8.12 10.21
N GLN A 48 12.88 -8.75 9.38
CA GLN A 48 13.91 -9.67 9.83
C GLN A 48 15.26 -9.10 9.42
N LYS A 49 16.15 -8.86 10.39
CA LYS A 49 17.48 -8.28 10.16
C LYS A 49 17.45 -6.96 9.34
N GLY A 50 16.43 -6.13 9.55
CA GLY A 50 16.28 -4.85 8.86
C GLY A 50 15.54 -4.90 7.53
N PHE A 51 15.34 -6.08 6.94
CA PHE A 51 14.62 -6.26 5.68
C PHE A 51 13.12 -6.46 5.91
N PRO A 52 12.24 -5.88 5.07
CA PRO A 52 10.83 -6.21 5.09
C PRO A 52 10.65 -7.69 4.71
N VAL A 53 9.88 -8.42 5.50
CA VAL A 53 9.53 -9.82 5.25
C VAL A 53 8.02 -9.98 5.34
N PHE A 54 7.50 -11.01 4.68
CA PHE A 54 6.08 -11.39 4.71
C PHE A 54 5.94 -12.81 5.25
N GLU A 55 4.75 -13.16 5.75
CA GLU A 55 4.46 -14.53 6.15
C GLU A 55 4.24 -15.40 4.91
N VAL A 56 4.88 -16.57 4.91
CA VAL A 56 4.73 -17.58 3.88
C VAL A 56 4.04 -18.77 4.55
N SER A 57 3.02 -19.36 3.90
CA SER A 57 2.37 -20.56 4.43
C SER A 57 3.39 -21.69 4.57
N ASN A 58 3.26 -22.53 5.60
CA ASN A 58 4.13 -23.69 5.80
C ASN A 58 4.09 -24.69 4.62
N ASP A 59 3.02 -24.65 3.82
CA ASP A 59 2.85 -25.50 2.64
C ASP A 59 3.50 -24.91 1.38
N SER A 60 4.12 -23.74 1.47
CA SER A 60 4.68 -23.07 0.29
C SER A 60 6.01 -23.71 -0.12
N THR A 61 6.13 -24.03 -1.40
CA THR A 61 7.38 -24.57 -1.96
C THR A 61 8.42 -23.45 -2.14
N PRO A 62 9.71 -23.70 -1.87
CA PRO A 62 10.77 -22.72 -2.12
C PRO A 62 10.81 -22.28 -3.59
N LEU A 63 11.05 -20.98 -3.81
CA LEU A 63 11.32 -20.47 -5.16
C LEU A 63 12.77 -20.77 -5.54
N THR A 64 12.99 -21.59 -6.56
CA THR A 64 14.33 -22.02 -7.02
C THR A 64 14.73 -21.32 -8.31
N LEU A 65 16.00 -21.48 -8.72
CA LEU A 65 16.51 -20.95 -9.99
C LEU A 65 15.75 -21.55 -11.19
N ASP A 66 15.41 -22.84 -11.17
CA ASP A 66 14.64 -23.51 -12.22
C ASP A 66 13.29 -22.83 -12.50
N HIS A 67 12.66 -22.27 -11.45
CA HIS A 67 11.43 -21.49 -11.62
C HIS A 67 11.70 -20.20 -12.40
N VAL A 68 12.80 -19.51 -12.13
CA VAL A 68 13.17 -18.27 -12.83
C VAL A 68 13.52 -18.55 -14.28
N GLU A 69 14.29 -19.60 -14.55
CA GLU A 69 14.71 -19.97 -15.91
C GLU A 69 13.54 -20.34 -16.81
N ARG A 70 12.47 -20.93 -16.25
CA ARG A 70 11.24 -21.23 -16.98
C ARG A 70 10.55 -20.00 -17.58
N TYR A 71 10.68 -18.85 -16.93
CA TYR A 71 10.02 -17.59 -17.35
C TYR A 71 10.99 -16.56 -17.94
N ARG A 72 12.31 -16.79 -17.89
CA ARG A 72 13.33 -15.85 -18.35
C ARG A 72 13.20 -15.48 -19.83
N ASP A 73 12.79 -16.45 -20.64
CA ASP A 73 12.71 -16.32 -22.11
C ASP A 73 11.26 -16.40 -22.62
N MET A 74 10.25 -16.21 -21.74
CA MET A 74 8.86 -16.04 -22.18
C MET A 74 8.67 -14.64 -22.81
N PRO A 75 7.91 -14.52 -23.92
CA PRO A 75 7.63 -13.24 -24.56
C PRO A 75 6.80 -12.29 -23.69
#